data_AF-A0A965D0Y1-F1
#
_entry.id   AF-A0A965D0Y1-F1
#
_cell.length_a   1.000
_cell.length_b   1.000
_cell.length_c   1.000
_cell.angle_alpha   90.00
_cell.angle_beta   90.00
_cell.angle_gamma   90.00
#
_symmetry.space_group_name_H-M   'P 1'
#
loop_
_entity.id
_entity.type
_entity.pdbx_description
1 polymer ?
#
loop_
_entity_poly.entity_id
_entity_poly.type
_entity_poly.pdbx_seq_one_letter_code
_entity_poly.pdbx_strand_id
1 'polypeptide(L)'
;MDSSRSQILNALRKPRTGIPFSESQDLPKIPVPEWNLEEKVERLKNRMEAVHTKIHECTEKGFGKIFREVIKQKKITNLLYGKKTNWGNKLEAMRQRGPKTMPELIPYQKKIEDCKETLFSIDAGLTQTMGAIA
;
A
#
# COMPACT_ATOMS: atom_id res chain seq x y z
N MET A 1 15.67 -43.44 29.11
CA MET A 1 14.50 -43.04 28.30
C MET A 1 13.65 -42.13 29.17
N ASP A 2 13.47 -40.89 28.72
CA ASP A 2 13.16 -39.72 29.55
C ASP A 2 11.69 -39.70 29.98
N SER A 3 11.42 -40.24 31.18
CA SER A 3 10.06 -40.49 31.70
C SER A 3 9.21 -39.22 31.77
N SER A 4 9.85 -38.09 32.10
CA SER A 4 9.20 -36.77 32.18
C SER A 4 8.73 -36.28 30.81
N ARG A 5 9.54 -36.47 29.76
CA ARG A 5 9.16 -36.10 28.38
C ARG A 5 7.94 -36.89 27.91
N SER A 6 7.93 -38.20 28.18
CA SER A 6 6.80 -39.08 27.82
C SER A 6 5.52 -38.71 28.56
N GLN A 7 5.62 -38.31 29.84
CA GLN A 7 4.47 -37.85 30.63
C GLN A 7 3.87 -36.55 30.08
N ILE A 8 4.72 -35.56 29.75
CA ILE A 8 4.26 -34.28 29.17
C ILE A 8 3.56 -34.51 27.83
N LEU A 9 4.16 -35.32 26.94
CA LEU A 9 3.57 -35.58 25.62
C LEU A 9 2.26 -36.36 25.73
N ASN A 10 2.14 -37.29 26.69
CA ASN A 10 0.88 -37.98 26.96
C ASN A 10 -0.19 -37.05 27.53
N ALA A 11 0.18 -36.07 28.35
CA ALA A 11 -0.76 -35.06 28.85
C ALA A 11 -1.26 -34.12 27.74
N LEU A 12 -0.38 -33.70 26.82
CA LEU A 12 -0.72 -32.82 25.70
C LEU A 12 -1.56 -33.51 24.61
N ARG A 13 -1.38 -34.82 24.40
CA ARG A 13 -2.15 -35.60 23.43
C ARG A 13 -3.59 -35.88 23.87
N LYS A 14 -3.89 -35.78 25.16
CA LYS A 14 -5.27 -35.87 25.64
C LYS A 14 -6.02 -34.62 25.19
N PRO A 15 -7.10 -34.73 24.40
CA PRO A 15 -7.89 -33.57 24.02
C PRO A 15 -8.37 -32.88 25.29
N ARG A 16 -8.18 -31.56 25.38
CA ARG A 16 -8.75 -30.74 26.44
C ARG A 16 -10.26 -30.64 26.21
N THR A 17 -10.98 -31.71 26.52
CA THR A 17 -12.43 -31.69 26.62
C THR A 17 -12.80 -30.93 27.89
N GLY A 18 -13.46 -29.78 27.75
CA GLY A 18 -13.98 -29.05 28.90
C GLY A 18 -13.11 -27.90 29.43
N ILE A 19 -12.23 -27.32 28.62
CA ILE A 19 -12.06 -25.86 28.76
C ILE A 19 -13.25 -25.30 27.99
N PRO A 20 -14.35 -24.87 28.66
CA PRO A 20 -15.33 -24.08 27.97
C PRO A 20 -14.57 -22.93 27.34
N PHE A 21 -14.71 -22.76 26.02
CA PHE A 21 -14.46 -21.45 25.46
C PHE A 21 -15.22 -20.50 26.38
N SER A 22 -14.52 -19.57 27.04
CA SER A 22 -15.21 -18.49 27.75
C SER A 22 -16.24 -18.00 26.75
N GLU A 23 -17.52 -18.15 27.07
CA GLU A 23 -18.58 -17.48 26.35
C GLU A 23 -18.08 -16.04 26.14
N SER A 24 -18.22 -15.58 24.89
CA SER A 24 -17.72 -14.29 24.42
C SER A 24 -17.74 -13.30 25.58
N GLN A 25 -16.57 -12.89 26.05
CA GLN A 25 -16.53 -11.80 27.02
C GLN A 25 -17.27 -10.65 26.34
N ASP A 26 -18.30 -10.11 27.01
CA ASP A 26 -18.94 -8.86 26.61
C ASP A 26 -17.90 -7.76 26.78
N LEU A 27 -16.97 -7.70 25.83
CA LEU A 27 -15.96 -6.67 25.78
C LEU A 27 -16.71 -5.35 25.56
N PRO A 28 -16.39 -4.30 26.32
CA PRO A 28 -17.00 -3.01 26.10
C PRO A 28 -16.79 -2.62 24.63
N LYS A 29 -17.88 -2.34 23.92
CA LYS A 29 -17.81 -1.87 22.54
C LYS A 29 -16.95 -0.62 22.53
N ILE A 30 -15.79 -0.69 21.86
CA ILE A 30 -14.97 0.49 21.63
C ILE A 30 -15.82 1.41 20.76
N PRO A 31 -16.17 2.63 21.22
CA PRO A 31 -16.94 3.55 20.41
C PRO A 31 -16.13 3.86 19.15
N VAL A 32 -16.69 3.50 17.99
CA VAL A 32 -16.10 3.83 16.69
C VAL A 32 -16.57 5.24 16.36
N PRO A 33 -15.65 6.20 16.16
CA PRO A 33 -16.05 7.54 15.75
C PRO A 33 -16.79 7.49 14.41
N GLU A 34 -17.96 8.12 14.34
CA GLU A 34 -18.69 8.30 13.09
C GLU A 34 -18.14 9.53 12.38
N TRP A 35 -17.27 9.30 11.39
CA TRP A 35 -16.75 10.37 10.54
C TRP A 35 -17.43 10.36 9.18
N ASN A 36 -17.77 11.56 8.70
CA ASN A 36 -18.14 11.77 7.30
C ASN A 36 -16.91 11.61 6.39
N LEU A 37 -17.11 11.75 5.08
CA LEU A 37 -16.04 11.54 4.11
C LEU A 37 -14.96 12.64 4.18
N GLU A 38 -15.37 13.92 4.32
CA GLU A 38 -14.42 15.03 4.44
C GLU A 38 -13.51 14.85 5.66
N GLU A 39 -14.08 14.49 6.81
CA GLU A 39 -13.35 14.25 8.06
C GLU A 39 -12.37 13.07 7.92
N LYS A 40 -12.77 11.98 7.25
CA LYS A 40 -11.88 10.85 6.97
C LYS A 40 -10.71 11.27 6.09
N VAL A 41 -10.96 12.08 5.06
CA VAL A 41 -9.91 12.59 4.17
C VAL A 41 -8.95 13.50 4.92
N GLU A 42 -9.45 14.44 5.73
CA GLU A 42 -8.62 15.34 6.53
C GLU A 42 -7.75 14.58 7.53
N ARG A 43 -8.32 13.61 8.24
CA ARG A 43 -7.57 12.76 9.18
C ARG A 43 -6.47 11.96 8.49
N LEU A 44 -6.78 11.35 7.34
CA LEU A 44 -5.79 10.64 6.55
C LEU A 44 -4.62 11.57 6.16
N LYS A 45 -4.93 12.79 5.70
CA LYS A 45 -3.91 13.77 5.33
C LYS A 45 -2.99 14.09 6.51
N ASN A 46 -3.59 14.44 7.66
CA ASN A 46 -2.85 14.79 8.86
C ASN A 46 -1.90 13.66 9.29
N ARG A 47 -2.33 12.40 9.22
CA ARG A 47 -1.48 11.24 9.56
C ARG A 47 -0.35 11.02 8.56
N MET A 48 -0.63 11.17 7.27
CA MET A 48 0.38 10.99 6.23
C MET A 48 1.42 12.12 6.26
N GLU A 49 1.00 13.35 6.51
CA GLU A 49 1.90 14.51 6.65
C GLU A 49 2.74 14.44 7.92
N ALA A 50 2.21 13.85 9.00
CA ALA A 50 2.98 13.59 10.23
C ALA A 50 4.20 12.65 9.99
N VAL A 51 4.14 11.78 8.98
CA VAL A 51 5.28 10.97 8.51
C VAL A 51 5.98 11.58 7.29
N HIS A 52 5.88 12.90 7.14
CA HIS A 52 6.50 13.70 6.08
C HIS A 52 6.10 13.32 4.65
N THR A 53 4.94 12.69 4.46
CA THR A 53 4.39 12.47 3.12
C THR A 53 3.91 13.79 2.55
N LYS A 54 4.34 14.12 1.33
CA LYS A 54 3.79 15.26 0.59
C LYS A 54 2.47 14.86 -0.07
N ILE A 55 1.39 15.57 0.25
CA ILE A 55 0.08 15.33 -0.35
C ILE A 55 -0.20 16.32 -1.48
N HIS A 56 -0.79 15.79 -2.54
CA HIS A 56 -1.30 16.57 -3.66
C HIS A 56 -2.75 16.21 -3.91
N GLU A 57 -3.66 17.11 -3.57
CA GLU A 57 -5.08 16.93 -3.87
C GLU A 57 -5.36 17.25 -5.34
N CYS A 58 -6.06 16.35 -6.02
CA CYS A 58 -6.51 16.59 -7.38
C CYS A 58 -7.80 15.88 -7.69
N THR A 59 -8.53 16.45 -8.64
CA THR A 59 -9.57 15.73 -9.39
C THR A 59 -8.92 14.83 -10.45
N GLU A 60 -9.67 13.88 -11.00
CA GLU A 60 -9.18 13.01 -12.07
C GLU A 60 -8.69 13.81 -13.31
N LYS A 61 -9.38 14.90 -13.66
CA LYS A 61 -8.97 15.79 -14.77
C LYS A 61 -7.69 16.57 -14.42
N GLY A 62 -7.52 16.94 -13.16
CA GLY A 62 -6.35 17.70 -12.67
C GLY A 62 -5.09 16.85 -12.50
N PHE A 63 -5.24 15.53 -12.35
CA PHE A 63 -4.13 14.61 -12.07
C PHE A 63 -2.93 14.80 -13.01
N GLY A 64 -3.16 14.85 -14.32
CA GLY A 64 -2.07 14.92 -15.29
C GLY A 64 -1.19 16.17 -15.14
N LYS A 65 -1.77 17.30 -14.72
CA LYS A 65 -1.04 18.54 -14.44
C LYS A 65 -0.16 18.37 -13.20
N ILE A 66 -0.76 17.97 -12.09
CA ILE A 66 -0.06 17.76 -10.82
C ILE A 66 1.05 16.72 -10.97
N PHE A 67 0.77 15.61 -11.64
CA PHE A 67 1.73 14.55 -11.88
C PHE A 67 2.99 15.09 -12.58
N ARG A 68 2.83 15.86 -13.67
CA ARG A 68 3.97 16.46 -14.38
C ARG A 68 4.71 17.50 -13.55
N GLU A 69 4.02 18.25 -12.72
CA GLU A 69 4.65 19.17 -11.77
C GLU A 69 5.52 18.41 -10.75
N VAL A 70 5.03 17.28 -10.21
CA VAL A 70 5.80 16.42 -9.31
C VAL A 70 7.02 15.82 -10.02
N ILE A 71 6.85 15.27 -11.22
CA ILE A 71 7.95 14.74 -12.04
C ILE A 71 9.05 15.81 -12.21
N LYS A 72 8.66 17.04 -12.59
CA LYS A 72 9.60 18.15 -12.78
C LYS A 72 10.27 18.57 -11.48
N GLN A 73 9.50 18.77 -10.41
CA GLN A 73 10.01 19.23 -9.11
C GLN A 73 10.98 18.22 -8.48
N LYS A 74 10.66 16.93 -8.59
CA LYS A 74 11.47 15.83 -8.05
C LYS A 74 12.56 15.36 -9.01
N LYS A 75 12.63 15.92 -10.22
CA LYS A 75 13.57 15.54 -11.29
C LYS A 75 13.53 14.04 -11.60
N ILE A 76 12.32 13.47 -11.62
CA ILE A 76 12.11 12.06 -11.94
C ILE A 76 12.33 11.88 -13.44
N THR A 77 13.32 11.08 -13.80
CA THR A 77 13.69 10.75 -15.18
C THR A 77 13.24 9.34 -15.56
N ASN A 78 13.21 8.41 -14.60
CA ASN A 78 12.86 7.01 -14.77
C ASN A 78 11.77 6.61 -13.77
N LEU A 79 10.59 6.23 -14.28
CA LEU A 79 9.43 5.87 -13.47
C LEU A 79 9.01 4.42 -13.72
N LEU A 80 9.06 3.61 -12.67
CA LEU A 80 8.49 2.28 -12.68
C LEU A 80 6.96 2.34 -12.60
N TYR A 81 6.27 1.55 -13.41
CA TYR A 81 4.81 1.50 -13.39
C TYR A 81 4.25 0.10 -13.72
N GLY A 82 3.02 -0.15 -13.29
CA GLY A 82 2.29 -1.39 -13.63
C GLY A 82 1.72 -1.35 -15.04
N LYS A 83 2.36 -2.02 -16.00
CA LYS A 83 1.88 -2.15 -17.37
C LYS A 83 0.58 -2.96 -17.43
N LYS A 84 -0.27 -2.71 -18.43
CA LYS A 84 -1.58 -3.36 -18.65
C LYS A 84 -2.61 -3.12 -17.53
N THR A 85 -2.38 -2.12 -16.69
CA THR A 85 -3.39 -1.61 -15.75
C THR A 85 -4.10 -0.39 -16.35
N ASN A 86 -5.28 -0.04 -15.85
CA ASN A 86 -6.00 1.16 -16.30
C ASN A 86 -5.12 2.42 -16.20
N TRP A 87 -4.33 2.54 -15.12
CA TRP A 87 -3.42 3.66 -14.94
C TRP A 87 -2.14 3.56 -15.75
N GLY A 88 -1.62 2.35 -15.99
CA GLY A 88 -0.51 2.14 -16.90
C GLY A 88 -0.84 2.61 -18.32
N ASN A 89 -2.04 2.26 -18.82
CA ASN A 89 -2.51 2.73 -20.13
C ASN A 89 -2.68 4.25 -20.16
N LYS A 90 -3.19 4.87 -19.07
CA LYS A 90 -3.28 6.33 -18.94
C LYS A 90 -1.89 6.98 -19.00
N LEU A 91 -0.88 6.44 -18.31
CA LEU A 91 0.49 6.95 -18.33
C LEU A 91 1.13 6.84 -19.72
N GLU A 92 0.97 5.70 -20.39
CA GLU A 92 1.45 5.51 -21.76
C GLU A 92 0.81 6.55 -22.71
N ALA A 93 -0.51 6.75 -22.63
CA ALA A 93 -1.21 7.78 -23.41
C ALA A 93 -0.73 9.21 -23.09
N MET A 94 -0.47 9.51 -21.81
CA MET A 94 0.11 10.80 -21.40
C MET A 94 1.51 11.02 -21.99
N ARG A 95 2.36 9.98 -21.99
CA ARG A 95 3.71 10.04 -22.58
C ARG A 95 3.66 10.20 -24.10
N GLN A 96 2.72 9.54 -24.79
CA GLN A 96 2.53 9.72 -26.23
C GLN A 96 2.14 11.17 -26.59
N ARG A 97 1.26 11.80 -25.81
CA ARG A 97 0.81 13.18 -26.06
C ARG A 97 1.84 14.24 -25.68
N GLY A 98 2.70 13.96 -24.71
CA GLY A 98 3.61 14.96 -24.14
C GLY A 98 4.96 14.39 -23.71
N PRO A 99 5.75 13.80 -24.62
CA PRO A 99 6.96 13.03 -24.28
C PRO A 99 8.01 13.87 -23.54
N LYS A 100 8.13 15.17 -23.85
CA LYS A 100 9.09 16.09 -23.20
C LYS A 100 8.78 16.39 -21.74
N THR A 101 7.56 16.10 -21.28
CA THR A 101 7.07 16.42 -19.93
C THR A 101 6.87 15.19 -19.06
N MET A 102 7.26 14.02 -19.57
CA MET A 102 7.05 12.73 -18.96
C MET A 102 8.39 12.02 -18.79
N PRO A 103 8.57 11.24 -17.71
CA PRO A 103 9.77 10.43 -17.55
C PRO A 103 9.77 9.26 -18.55
N GLU A 104 10.90 8.57 -18.63
CA GLU A 104 10.92 7.23 -19.18
C GLU A 104 10.05 6.30 -18.32
N LEU A 105 9.15 5.57 -18.98
CA LEU A 105 8.25 4.63 -18.32
C LEU A 105 8.85 3.22 -18.39
N ILE A 106 9.23 2.69 -17.24
CA ILE A 106 9.81 1.36 -17.08
C ILE A 106 8.71 0.42 -16.59
N PRO A 107 8.32 -0.60 -17.38
CA PRO A 107 7.22 -1.46 -17.00
C PRO A 107 7.68 -2.52 -15.98
N TYR A 108 6.94 -2.67 -14.89
CA TYR A 108 7.13 -3.78 -13.96
C TYR A 108 6.50 -5.06 -14.53
N GLN A 109 7.33 -5.99 -15.04
CA GLN A 109 6.87 -7.22 -15.72
C GLN A 109 7.51 -8.51 -15.22
N LYS A 110 8.65 -8.43 -14.52
CA LYS A 110 9.36 -9.60 -14.01
C LYS A 110 9.00 -9.87 -12.55
N LYS A 111 9.35 -11.05 -12.07
CA LYS A 111 9.27 -11.36 -10.65
C LYS A 111 10.23 -10.46 -9.87
N ILE A 112 9.96 -10.26 -8.58
CA ILE A 112 10.74 -9.33 -7.75
C ILE A 112 12.22 -9.72 -7.68
N GLU A 113 12.50 -11.02 -7.68
CA GLU A 113 13.84 -11.60 -7.66
C GLU A 113 14.67 -11.17 -8.87
N ASP A 114 14.04 -10.98 -10.03
CA ASP A 114 14.67 -10.61 -11.29
C ASP A 114 14.68 -9.08 -11.53
N CYS A 115 14.10 -8.31 -10.62
CA CYS A 115 13.92 -6.86 -10.74
C CYS A 115 14.94 -6.04 -9.93
N LYS A 116 15.84 -6.68 -9.18
CA LYS A 116 16.72 -6.00 -8.21
C LYS A 116 17.48 -4.82 -8.83
N GLU A 117 18.20 -5.05 -9.93
CA GLU A 117 18.97 -3.99 -10.60
C GLU A 117 18.10 -2.85 -11.10
N THR A 118 16.96 -3.16 -11.71
CA THR A 118 15.99 -2.16 -12.17
C THR A 118 15.46 -1.33 -10.99
N LEU A 119 15.10 -1.97 -9.87
CA LEU A 119 14.55 -1.28 -8.69
C LEU A 119 15.52 -0.31 -8.03
N PHE A 120 16.83 -0.58 -8.10
CA PHE A 120 17.85 0.35 -7.61
C PHE A 120 18.24 1.43 -8.62
N SER A 121 17.79 1.32 -9.88
CA SER A 121 18.11 2.27 -10.95
C SER A 121 16.96 3.25 -11.28
N ILE A 122 15.76 3.03 -10.73
CA ILE A 122 14.60 3.92 -10.93
C ILE A 122 14.60 5.08 -9.94
N ASP A 123 14.03 6.21 -10.33
CA ASP A 123 13.87 7.37 -9.44
C ASP A 123 12.62 7.24 -8.57
N ALA A 124 11.56 6.65 -9.13
CA ALA A 124 10.27 6.49 -8.46
C ALA A 124 9.46 5.32 -9.02
N GLY A 125 8.48 4.85 -8.25
CA GLY A 125 7.43 3.94 -8.70
C GLY A 125 6.05 4.56 -8.53
N LEU A 126 5.17 4.37 -9.51
CA LEU A 126 3.75 4.71 -9.39
C LEU A 126 2.93 3.49 -9.01
N THR A 127 2.32 3.54 -7.83
CA THR A 127 1.44 2.51 -7.32
C THR A 127 0.06 3.07 -7.03
N GLN A 128 -0.96 2.23 -7.20
CA GLN A 128 -2.28 2.50 -6.65
C GLN A 128 -2.44 1.75 -5.32
N THR A 129 -3.40 2.18 -4.52
CA THR A 129 -3.87 1.44 -3.36
C THR A 129 -5.33 1.06 -3.54
N MET A 130 -5.77 0.01 -2.84
CA MET A 130 -7.19 -0.37 -2.77
C MET A 130 -7.99 0.56 -1.85
N GLY A 131 -7.32 1.18 -0.87
CA GLY A 131 -7.93 2.07 0.10
C GLY A 131 -6.90 2.66 1.04
N ALA A 132 -7.38 3.43 2.01
CA ALA A 132 -6.56 4.05 3.05
C ALA A 132 -7.33 4.07 4.38
N ILE A 133 -6.61 4.13 5.49
CA ILE A 133 -7.16 4.15 6.84
C ILE A 133 -6.81 5.49 7.48
N ALA A 134 -7.85 6.19 7.95
CA ALA A 134 -7.77 7.50 8.59
C ALA A 134 -7.82 7.40 10.13
#